data_AF-A0A183HV47-F1
#
_entry.id   AF-A0A183HV47-F1
#
_cell.length_a   1.000
_cell.length_b   1.000
_cell.length_c   1.000
_cell.angle_alpha   90.00
_cell.angle_beta   90.00
_cell.angle_gamma   90.00
#
_symmetry.space_group_name_H-M   'P 1'
#
loop_
_entity.id
_entity.type
_entity.pdbx_description
1 polymer ?
#
loop_
_entity_poly.entity_id
_entity_poly.type
_entity_poly.pdbx_seq_one_letter_code
_entity_poly.pdbx_strand_id
1 'polypeptide(L)'
;RALHYCSTPSLIVLDASSRQIITDDGRRLLQDDPNGLNFPWCNATAEELFQGAVLRNCKEVDGTKKIVVENFQNLKPTVKGLYFGANWCPPCRSFSQQLISCYGSLKNIGIPFEIFFCSSDRSQESFEHHFSTMPWLAFPYDPQKTTQLARLYGVNGKFH
;
A
#
# COMPACT_ATOMS: atom_id res chain seq x y z
N ARG A 1 15.91 -15.48 26.17
CA ARG A 1 15.02 -14.29 26.05
C ARG A 1 15.56 -13.45 24.91
N ALA A 2 15.10 -13.69 23.68
CA ALA A 2 15.58 -12.97 22.51
C ALA A 2 15.06 -11.54 22.58
N LEU A 3 15.96 -10.56 22.57
CA LEU A 3 15.58 -9.17 22.35
C LEU A 3 15.08 -9.08 20.91
N HIS A 4 13.82 -8.67 20.71
CA HIS A 4 13.25 -8.37 19.39
C HIS A 4 13.86 -7.08 18.82
N TYR A 5 15.19 -7.04 18.64
CA TYR A 5 15.80 -6.01 17.80
C TYR A 5 15.82 -6.52 16.37
N CYS A 6 14.88 -6.01 15.56
CA CYS A 6 14.91 -6.15 14.11
C CYS A 6 16.11 -5.35 13.58
N SER A 7 17.28 -6.00 13.49
CA SER A 7 18.56 -5.54 12.91
C SER A 7 19.33 -4.45 13.69
N THR A 8 20.62 -4.72 13.94
CA THR A 8 21.58 -3.74 14.48
C THR A 8 22.23 -2.94 13.35
N PRO A 9 22.47 -1.63 13.53
CA PRO A 9 22.05 -0.79 14.65
C PRO A 9 20.54 -0.52 14.63
N SER A 10 19.92 -0.29 15.80
CA SER A 10 18.49 0.06 15.90
C SER A 10 18.33 1.42 16.58
N LEU A 11 17.33 2.20 16.16
CA LEU A 11 16.99 3.51 16.73
C LEU A 11 15.49 3.56 17.00
N ILE A 12 15.11 3.83 18.25
CA ILE A 12 13.72 4.00 18.68
C ILE A 12 13.56 5.46 19.11
N VAL A 13 12.50 6.11 18.63
CA VAL A 13 12.15 7.50 18.97
C VAL A 13 10.95 7.48 19.91
N LEU A 14 11.05 8.22 21.01
CA LEU A 14 10.03 8.31 22.06
C LEU A 14 9.58 9.76 22.22
N ASP A 15 8.30 9.98 22.49
CA ASP A 15 7.83 11.26 22.98
C ASP A 15 8.13 11.37 24.49
N ALA A 16 8.89 12.40 24.88
CA ALA A 16 9.33 12.54 26.28
C ALA A 16 8.17 12.83 27.24
N SER A 17 7.11 13.49 26.76
CA SER A 17 5.98 13.92 27.59
C SER A 17 5.05 12.75 27.93
N SER A 18 4.65 11.98 26.92
CA SER A 18 3.73 10.85 27.03
C SER A 18 4.42 9.51 27.30
N ARG A 19 5.75 9.43 27.10
CA ARG A 19 6.56 8.21 27.16
C ARG A 19 6.13 7.13 26.15
N GLN A 20 5.42 7.54 25.08
CA GLN A 20 4.99 6.65 24.01
C GLN A 20 6.07 6.54 22.92
N ILE A 21 6.11 5.38 22.26
CA ILE A 21 6.94 5.16 21.07
C ILE A 21 6.34 5.94 19.91
N ILE A 22 7.14 6.83 19.32
CA ILE A 22 6.82 7.50 18.05
C ILE A 22 7.13 6.54 16.89
N THR A 23 8.30 5.91 16.93
CA THR A 23 8.70 4.87 15.97
C THR A 23 9.77 3.96 16.56
N ASP A 24 9.71 2.67 16.24
CA ASP A 24 10.74 1.67 16.54
C ASP A 24 11.62 1.32 15.32
N ASP A 25 11.34 1.91 14.15
CA ASP A 25 12.04 1.69 12.88
C ASP A 25 12.91 2.91 12.48
N GLY A 26 13.37 3.69 13.47
CA GLY A 26 14.09 4.96 13.26
C GLY A 26 15.36 4.80 12.42
N ARG A 27 16.00 3.62 12.46
CA ARG A 27 17.18 3.31 11.63
C ARG A 27 16.83 3.36 10.14
N ARG A 28 15.75 2.71 9.73
CA ARG A 28 15.31 2.68 8.32
C ARG A 28 14.79 4.05 7.91
N LEU A 29 14.05 4.73 8.79
CA LEU A 29 13.55 6.08 8.54
C LEU A 29 14.66 7.09 8.31
N LEU A 30 15.77 7.01 9.04
CA LEU A 30 16.96 7.82 8.78
C LEU A 30 17.60 7.53 7.42
N GLN A 31 17.51 6.30 6.90
CA GLN A 31 18.01 5.99 5.56
C GLN A 31 17.15 6.62 4.47
N ASP A 32 15.83 6.66 4.68
CA ASP A 32 14.87 7.25 3.73
C ASP A 32 14.82 8.79 3.83
N ASP A 33 15.07 9.34 5.03
CA ASP A 33 15.06 10.77 5.34
C ASP A 33 16.36 11.19 6.05
N PRO A 34 17.49 11.19 5.33
CA PRO A 34 18.82 11.43 5.91
C PRO A 34 18.99 12.84 6.50
N ASN A 35 18.16 13.79 6.06
CA ASN A 35 18.17 15.16 6.55
C ASN A 35 17.12 15.43 7.65
N GLY A 36 16.31 14.42 8.01
CA GLY A 36 15.31 14.53 9.08
C GLY A 36 14.16 15.50 8.77
N LEU A 37 13.82 15.72 7.50
CA LEU A 37 12.75 16.64 7.09
C LEU A 37 11.36 16.19 7.57
N ASN A 38 11.20 14.90 7.86
CA ASN A 38 9.96 14.29 8.34
C ASN A 38 10.05 13.88 9.82
N PHE A 39 11.08 14.33 10.55
CA PHE A 39 11.21 14.09 11.99
C PHE A 39 10.00 14.72 12.73
N PRO A 40 9.37 14.06 13.72
CA PRO A 40 9.85 12.92 14.51
C PRO A 40 9.62 11.52 13.91
N TRP A 41 9.32 11.43 12.61
CA TRP A 41 9.02 10.18 11.90
C TRP A 41 7.84 9.43 12.51
N CYS A 42 6.78 10.18 12.83
CA CYS A 42 5.49 9.58 13.16
C CYS A 42 5.04 8.69 12.00
N ASN A 43 4.54 7.50 12.32
CA ASN A 43 3.76 6.74 11.36
C ASN A 43 2.48 7.54 11.06
N ALA A 44 2.19 7.75 9.77
CA ALA A 44 0.89 8.26 9.36
C ALA A 44 -0.20 7.29 9.85
N THR A 45 -1.32 7.85 10.30
CA THR A 45 -2.48 7.07 10.74
C THR A 45 -3.13 6.36 9.54
N ALA A 46 -3.89 5.30 9.81
CA ALA A 46 -4.70 4.68 8.76
C ALA A 46 -5.67 5.71 8.18
N GLU A 47 -6.24 6.58 9.01
CA GLU A 47 -7.16 7.62 8.59
C GLU A 47 -6.53 8.58 7.58
N GLU A 48 -5.28 9.01 7.79
CA GLU A 48 -4.55 9.88 6.87
C GLU A 48 -4.20 9.16 5.56
N LEU A 49 -3.71 7.91 5.65
CA LEU A 49 -3.30 7.16 4.47
C LEU A 49 -4.49 6.74 3.60
N PHE A 50 -5.66 6.51 4.20
CA PHE A 50 -6.86 6.15 3.45
C PHE A 50 -7.63 7.38 2.95
N GLN A 51 -7.08 8.59 3.02
CA GLN A 51 -7.66 9.77 2.38
C GLN A 51 -7.19 9.96 0.93
N GLY A 52 -7.99 10.70 0.19
CA GLY A 52 -7.63 11.25 -1.12
C GLY A 52 -8.10 10.41 -2.31
N ALA A 53 -7.37 10.55 -3.40
CA ALA A 53 -7.68 9.93 -4.67
C ALA A 53 -7.43 8.42 -4.65
N VAL A 54 -8.29 7.69 -5.34
CA VAL A 54 -8.19 6.27 -5.63
C VAL A 54 -8.47 6.07 -7.11
N LEU A 55 -7.81 5.08 -7.70
CA LEU A 55 -7.89 4.78 -9.12
C LEU A 55 -8.79 3.57 -9.33
N ARG A 56 -9.75 3.70 -10.24
CA ARG A 56 -10.58 2.59 -10.71
C ARG A 56 -10.28 2.30 -12.16
N ASN A 57 -10.01 1.03 -12.45
CA ASN A 57 -9.90 0.55 -13.82
C ASN A 57 -11.30 0.30 -14.40
N CYS A 58 -11.77 1.18 -15.28
CA CYS A 58 -13.04 1.06 -15.97
C CYS A 58 -12.81 0.54 -17.40
N LYS A 59 -13.67 -0.37 -17.86
CA LYS A 59 -13.74 -0.75 -19.27
C LYS A 59 -14.78 0.14 -19.94
N GLU A 60 -14.36 0.94 -20.92
CA GLU A 60 -15.28 1.70 -21.76
C GLU A 60 -15.96 0.77 -22.79
N VAL A 61 -17.05 1.28 -23.40
CA VAL A 61 -17.93 0.54 -24.31
C VAL A 61 -17.20 0.07 -25.58
N ASP A 62 -16.14 0.79 -25.96
CA ASP A 62 -15.26 0.51 -27.09
C ASP A 62 -14.16 -0.54 -26.77
N GLY A 63 -14.10 -1.04 -25.52
CA GLY A 63 -13.07 -1.96 -25.05
C GLY A 63 -11.79 -1.26 -24.59
N THR A 64 -11.72 0.07 -24.67
CA THR A 64 -10.58 0.86 -24.19
C THR A 64 -10.60 0.89 -22.67
N LYS A 65 -9.44 0.69 -22.04
CA LYS A 65 -9.30 0.78 -20.59
C LYS A 65 -9.10 2.24 -20.21
N LYS A 66 -9.89 2.72 -19.26
CA LYS A 66 -9.77 4.07 -18.72
C LYS A 66 -9.64 4.03 -17.21
N ILE A 67 -8.64 4.73 -16.72
CA ILE A 67 -8.46 4.93 -15.28
C ILE A 67 -9.32 6.13 -14.87
N VAL A 68 -10.26 5.91 -13.97
CA VAL A 68 -11.08 6.97 -13.37
C VAL A 68 -10.55 7.24 -11.98
N VAL A 69 -10.40 8.53 -11.64
CA VAL A 69 -10.03 8.97 -10.30
C VAL A 69 -11.31 9.18 -9.50
N GLU A 70 -11.44 8.48 -8.39
CA GLU A 70 -12.50 8.65 -7.40
C GLU A 70 -11.88 9.11 -6.07
N ASN A 71 -12.70 9.59 -5.13
CA ASN A 71 -12.24 9.87 -3.77
C ASN A 71 -12.59 8.69 -2.86
N PHE A 72 -11.66 8.27 -2.00
CA PHE A 72 -11.89 7.17 -1.06
C PHE A 72 -13.15 7.38 -0.20
N GLN A 73 -13.44 8.62 0.21
CA GLN A 73 -14.60 8.96 1.04
C GLN A 73 -15.95 8.69 0.34
N ASN A 74 -15.97 8.67 -0.99
CA ASN A 74 -17.18 8.41 -1.77
C ASN A 74 -17.45 6.90 -1.94
N LEU A 75 -16.53 6.04 -1.49
CA LEU A 75 -16.68 4.60 -1.59
C LEU A 75 -17.61 4.07 -0.51
N LYS A 76 -18.33 2.99 -0.85
CA LYS A 76 -19.20 2.32 0.09
C LYS A 76 -18.42 1.82 1.33
N PRO A 77 -19.02 1.86 2.53
CA PRO A 77 -18.43 1.29 3.74
C PRO A 77 -18.50 -0.23 3.68
N THR A 78 -17.55 -0.82 2.95
CA THR A 78 -17.39 -2.27 2.74
C THR A 78 -16.10 -2.76 3.37
N VAL A 79 -15.92 -4.09 3.45
CA VAL A 79 -14.62 -4.69 3.77
C VAL A 79 -13.63 -4.31 2.68
N LYS A 80 -12.41 -3.91 3.08
CA LYS A 80 -11.36 -3.44 2.18
C LYS A 80 -10.07 -4.23 2.43
N GLY A 81 -9.49 -4.78 1.38
CA GLY A 81 -8.18 -5.42 1.40
C GLY A 81 -7.10 -4.50 0.85
N LEU A 82 -5.90 -4.53 1.44
CA LEU A 82 -4.70 -3.93 0.84
C LEU A 82 -3.89 -5.02 0.15
N TYR A 83 -3.60 -4.83 -1.12
CA TYR A 83 -2.72 -5.72 -1.87
C TYR A 83 -1.42 -5.00 -2.22
N PHE A 84 -0.32 -5.42 -1.58
CA PHE A 84 1.02 -4.92 -1.88
C PHE A 84 1.67 -5.85 -2.90
N GLY A 85 2.15 -5.30 -4.01
CA GLY A 85 2.79 -6.10 -5.05
C GLY A 85 3.50 -5.26 -6.09
N ALA A 86 4.25 -5.94 -6.95
CA ALA A 86 4.93 -5.33 -8.09
C ALA A 86 5.02 -6.33 -9.25
N ASN A 87 5.01 -5.82 -10.48
CA ASN A 87 4.98 -6.64 -11.69
C ASN A 87 6.26 -7.46 -11.87
N TRP A 88 7.39 -6.89 -11.42
CA TRP A 88 8.71 -7.51 -11.48
C TRP A 88 8.86 -8.71 -10.54
N CYS A 89 7.95 -8.90 -9.58
CA CYS A 89 8.01 -9.98 -8.58
C CYS A 89 7.32 -11.28 -9.10
N PRO A 90 8.06 -12.37 -9.36
CA PRO A 90 7.50 -13.61 -9.88
C PRO A 90 6.39 -14.27 -9.02
N PRO A 91 6.53 -14.41 -7.68
CA PRO A 91 5.47 -15.02 -6.87
C PRO A 91 4.19 -14.17 -6.88
N CYS A 92 4.31 -12.83 -6.96
CA CYS A 92 3.15 -11.93 -7.06
C CYS A 92 2.30 -12.22 -8.30
N ARG A 93 2.89 -12.61 -9.44
CA ARG A 93 2.11 -12.92 -10.66
C ARG A 93 1.17 -14.11 -10.46
N SER A 94 1.63 -15.17 -9.81
CA SER A 94 0.81 -16.35 -9.51
C SER A 94 -0.32 -16.04 -8.53
N PHE A 95 -0.01 -15.26 -7.49
CA PHE A 95 -0.99 -14.83 -6.49
C PHE A 95 -2.04 -13.87 -7.10
N SER A 96 -1.61 -12.91 -7.94
CA SER A 96 -2.53 -12.01 -8.64
C SER A 96 -3.59 -12.77 -9.43
N GLN A 97 -3.22 -13.86 -10.12
CA GLN A 97 -4.20 -14.66 -10.88
C GLN A 97 -5.23 -15.33 -9.97
N GLN A 98 -4.78 -15.94 -8.87
CA GLN A 98 -5.69 -16.54 -7.89
C GLN A 98 -6.60 -15.49 -7.24
N LEU A 99 -6.06 -14.32 -6.93
CA LEU A 99 -6.79 -13.22 -6.33
C LEU A 99 -7.85 -12.65 -7.29
N ILE A 100 -7.54 -12.55 -8.59
CA ILE A 100 -8.50 -12.14 -9.63
C ILE A 100 -9.68 -13.10 -9.68
N SER A 101 -9.42 -14.42 -9.71
CA SER A 101 -10.48 -15.43 -9.73
C SER A 101 -11.37 -15.34 -8.48
N CYS A 102 -10.75 -15.29 -7.29
CA CYS A 102 -11.47 -15.19 -6.02
C CYS A 102 -12.32 -13.91 -5.95
N TYR A 103 -11.72 -12.76 -6.29
CA TYR A 103 -12.41 -11.48 -6.30
C TYR A 103 -13.62 -11.47 -7.25
N GLY A 104 -13.49 -12.06 -8.44
CA GLY A 104 -14.60 -12.24 -9.37
C GLY A 104 -15.74 -13.07 -8.78
N SER A 105 -15.43 -14.20 -8.12
CA SER A 105 -16.42 -15.03 -7.44
C SER A 105 -17.14 -14.28 -6.32
N LEU A 106 -16.42 -13.53 -5.48
CA LEU A 106 -16.99 -12.73 -4.39
C LEU A 106 -17.93 -11.64 -4.91
N LYS A 107 -17.55 -10.96 -6.00
CA LYS A 107 -18.40 -9.97 -6.67
C LYS A 107 -19.67 -10.57 -7.26
N ASN A 108 -19.57 -11.75 -7.88
CA ASN A 108 -20.73 -12.45 -8.44
C ASN A 108 -21.76 -12.85 -7.38
N ILE A 109 -21.29 -13.19 -6.16
CA ILE A 109 -22.15 -13.51 -5.01
C ILE A 109 -22.72 -12.23 -4.35
N GLY A 110 -22.23 -11.05 -4.74
CA GLY A 110 -22.67 -9.76 -4.20
C GLY A 110 -22.03 -9.41 -2.85
N ILE A 111 -20.90 -10.04 -2.50
CA ILE A 111 -20.20 -9.74 -1.25
C ILE A 111 -19.58 -8.34 -1.36
N PRO A 112 -19.87 -7.43 -0.41
CA PRO A 112 -19.29 -6.08 -0.40
C PRO A 112 -17.82 -6.14 0.05
N PHE A 113 -16.94 -6.43 -0.90
CA PHE A 113 -15.49 -6.47 -0.71
C PHE A 113 -14.78 -5.68 -1.83
N GLU A 114 -13.80 -4.87 -1.46
CA GLU A 114 -12.94 -4.11 -2.38
C GLU A 114 -11.46 -4.31 -2.06
N ILE A 115 -10.62 -4.26 -3.09
CA ILE A 115 -9.16 -4.36 -2.93
C ILE A 115 -8.52 -3.06 -3.40
N PHE A 116 -7.55 -2.56 -2.64
CA PHE A 116 -6.69 -1.45 -3.01
C PHE A 116 -5.28 -1.95 -3.27
N PHE A 117 -4.86 -1.85 -4.52
CA PHE A 117 -3.50 -2.13 -4.91
C PHE A 117 -2.56 -1.00 -4.46
N CYS A 118 -1.54 -1.38 -3.70
CA CYS A 118 -0.44 -0.54 -3.23
C CYS A 118 0.80 -0.95 -4.01
N SER A 119 1.12 -0.19 -5.05
CA SER A 119 2.18 -0.55 -5.98
C SER A 119 3.56 -0.34 -5.39
N SER A 120 4.39 -1.39 -5.50
CA SER A 120 5.84 -1.33 -5.27
C SER A 120 6.62 -1.40 -6.59
N ASP A 121 5.97 -1.07 -7.71
CA ASP A 121 6.64 -0.90 -9.01
C ASP A 121 7.60 0.30 -8.96
N ARG A 122 8.62 0.29 -9.82
CA ARG A 122 9.72 1.28 -9.78
C ARG A 122 9.44 2.55 -10.59
N SER A 123 8.36 2.56 -11.37
CA SER A 123 7.98 3.69 -12.21
C SER A 123 6.45 3.76 -12.36
N GLN A 124 5.95 4.94 -12.70
CA GLN A 124 4.52 5.16 -12.93
C GLN A 124 4.02 4.34 -14.13
N GLU A 125 4.81 4.22 -15.19
CA GLU A 125 4.44 3.45 -16.39
C GLU A 125 4.33 1.95 -16.07
N SER A 126 5.26 1.44 -15.26
CA SER A 126 5.23 0.04 -14.80
C SER A 126 3.99 -0.23 -13.95
N PHE A 127 3.65 0.72 -13.07
CA PHE A 127 2.42 0.68 -12.27
C PHE A 127 1.17 0.67 -13.15
N GLU A 128 1.04 1.59 -14.09
CA GLU A 128 -0.13 1.72 -14.97
C GLU A 128 -0.33 0.45 -15.80
N HIS A 129 0.75 -0.08 -16.39
CA HIS A 129 0.71 -1.34 -17.14
C HIS A 129 0.22 -2.49 -16.27
N HIS A 130 0.78 -2.64 -15.06
CA HIS A 130 0.42 -3.70 -14.12
C HIS A 130 -1.04 -3.56 -13.64
N PHE A 131 -1.43 -2.35 -13.21
CA PHE A 131 -2.77 -2.04 -12.73
C PHE A 131 -3.83 -2.24 -13.82
N SER A 132 -3.49 -1.99 -15.10
CA SER A 132 -4.42 -2.20 -16.21
C SER A 132 -4.93 -3.65 -16.30
N THR A 133 -4.21 -4.62 -15.73
CA THR A 133 -4.58 -6.04 -15.73
C THR A 133 -5.49 -6.43 -14.56
N MET A 134 -5.66 -5.54 -13.58
CA MET A 134 -6.37 -5.81 -12.33
C MET A 134 -7.81 -5.27 -12.35
N PRO A 135 -8.79 -5.99 -11.77
CA PRO A 135 -10.20 -5.60 -11.74
C PRO A 135 -10.61 -4.76 -10.51
N TRP A 136 -9.68 -4.43 -9.63
CA TRP A 136 -9.92 -3.73 -8.37
C TRP A 136 -9.40 -2.29 -8.37
N LEU A 137 -9.45 -1.61 -7.23
CA LEU A 137 -8.99 -0.24 -7.04
C LEU A 137 -7.48 -0.18 -6.77
N ALA A 138 -6.86 0.98 -6.97
CA ALA A 138 -5.49 1.25 -6.55
C ALA A 138 -5.38 2.61 -5.87
N PHE A 139 -4.36 2.79 -5.05
CA PHE A 139 -3.91 4.15 -4.75
C PHE A 139 -3.12 4.71 -5.95
N PRO A 140 -3.14 6.03 -6.17
CA PRO A 140 -2.22 6.68 -7.10
C PRO A 140 -0.78 6.27 -6.82
N TYR A 141 0.05 6.28 -7.87
CA TYR A 141 1.45 5.92 -7.74
C TYR A 141 2.17 6.94 -6.86
N ASP A 142 2.41 6.53 -5.61
CA ASP A 142 3.12 7.30 -4.60
C ASP A 142 3.96 6.33 -3.75
N PRO A 143 5.27 6.21 -4.05
CA PRO A 143 6.17 5.34 -3.32
C PRO A 143 6.26 5.66 -1.82
N GLN A 144 6.08 6.93 -1.43
CA GLN A 144 6.13 7.34 -0.02
C GLN A 144 4.90 6.81 0.71
N LYS A 145 3.71 7.03 0.14
CA LYS A 145 2.45 6.52 0.69
C LYS A 145 2.44 4.99 0.77
N THR A 146 2.89 4.29 -0.29
CA THR A 146 3.02 2.83 -0.25
C THR A 146 3.97 2.38 0.86
N THR A 147 5.10 3.06 1.05
CA THR A 147 6.06 2.73 2.11
C THR A 147 5.47 2.94 3.50
N GLN A 148 4.72 4.02 3.71
CA GLN A 148 4.01 4.28 4.96
C GLN A 148 2.93 3.23 5.23
N LEU A 149 2.13 2.87 4.22
CA LEU A 149 1.13 1.79 4.33
C LEU A 149 1.78 0.44 4.64
N ALA A 150 2.88 0.11 3.94
CA ALA A 150 3.60 -1.14 4.18
C ALA A 150 4.14 -1.20 5.61
N ARG A 151 4.68 -0.09 6.13
CA ARG A 151 5.12 0.02 7.53
C ARG A 151 3.97 -0.15 8.52
N LEU A 152 2.89 0.60 8.33
CA LEU A 152 1.73 0.59 9.23
C LEU A 152 1.15 -0.82 9.40
N TYR A 153 1.15 -1.63 8.34
CA TYR A 153 0.64 -3.01 8.35
C TYR A 153 1.74 -4.07 8.48
N GLY A 154 2.99 -3.70 8.77
CA GLY A 154 4.09 -4.65 8.99
C GLY A 154 4.48 -5.47 7.75
N VAL A 155 4.21 -4.96 6.55
CA VAL A 155 4.54 -5.60 5.27
C VAL A 155 6.04 -5.43 4.99
N ASN A 156 6.80 -6.47 5.33
CA ASN A 156 8.23 -6.52 5.09
C ASN A 156 8.54 -7.19 3.74
N GLY A 157 8.45 -6.43 2.65
CA GLY A 157 9.02 -6.82 1.37
C GLY A 157 10.51 -6.49 1.33
N LYS A 158 11.38 -7.50 1.33
CA LYS A 158 12.78 -7.29 0.89
C LYS A 158 12.76 -7.14 -0.62
N PHE A 159 12.59 -5.91 -1.10
CA PHE A 159 12.80 -5.60 -2.51
C PHE A 159 14.31 -5.54 -2.75
N HIS A 160 14.93 -6.72 -2.88
CA HIS A 160 16.32 -6.85 -3.32
C HIS A 160 16.46 -6.49 -4.80
#